data_AF-A0A2U8DX02-F1
#
_entry.id   AF-A0A2U8DX02-F1
#
_cell.length_a   1.000
_cell.length_b   1.000
_cell.length_c   1.000
_cell.angle_alpha   90.00
_cell.angle_beta   90.00
_cell.angle_gamma   90.00
#
_symmetry.space_group_name_H-M   'P 1'
#
loop_
_entity.id
_entity.type
_entity.pdbx_description
1 polymer ?
#
loop_
_entity_poly.entity_id
_entity_poly.type
_entity_poly.pdbx_seq_one_letter_code
_entity_poly.pdbx_strand_id
1 'polypeptide(L)'
;MIVENLVRTQKTEKMRYNYLYRLLKSKLSITYGIDTIEVQAYGIEVERQDFLEDKLVNIERDCVKSISTQRYKVHNLLKLLYDNCVSPIHLIEVLGENIDDYIVDFDKEIKYIAY
;
A
#
# COMPACT_ATOMS: atom_id res chain seq x y z
N MET A 1 -6.20 -4.66 7.80
CA MET A 1 -5.37 -4.52 9.02
C MET A 1 -4.01 -3.96 8.63
N ILE A 2 -3.46 -3.01 9.37
CA ILE A 2 -2.08 -2.55 9.17
C ILE A 2 -1.14 -3.58 9.79
N VAL A 3 -0.16 -4.05 9.03
CA VAL A 3 0.83 -5.06 9.48
C VAL A 3 2.25 -4.51 9.55
N GLU A 4 2.52 -3.37 8.92
CA GLU A 4 3.80 -2.68 8.99
C GLU A 4 3.58 -1.19 8.77
N ASN A 5 4.41 -0.35 9.39
CA ASN A 5 4.33 1.10 9.27
C ASN A 5 5.75 1.69 9.26
N LEU A 6 6.12 2.38 8.19
CA LEU A 6 7.34 3.15 8.06
C LEU A 6 7.00 4.64 8.18
N VAL A 7 7.74 5.35 9.03
CA VAL A 7 7.48 6.77 9.30
C VAL A 7 8.69 7.60 8.86
N ARG A 8 8.41 8.70 8.16
CA ARG A 8 9.43 9.67 7.75
C ARG A 8 8.96 11.07 8.09
N THR A 9 9.78 11.83 8.80
CA THR A 9 9.51 13.24 9.07
C THR A 9 10.48 14.10 8.29
N GLN A 10 9.96 15.08 7.57
CA GLN A 10 10.73 16.14 6.94
C GLN A 10 10.36 17.47 7.60
N LYS A 11 11.36 18.29 7.89
CA LYS A 11 11.16 19.59 8.53
C LYS A 11 11.83 20.67 7.71
N THR A 12 11.11 21.75 7.51
CA THR A 12 11.58 23.04 6.99
C THR A 12 11.41 24.09 8.10
N GLU A 13 11.82 25.34 7.88
CA GLU A 13 11.76 26.39 8.92
C GLU A 13 10.36 26.56 9.55
N LYS A 14 9.30 26.43 8.75
CA LYS A 14 7.91 26.64 9.20
C LYS A 14 7.01 25.41 9.05
N MET A 15 7.32 24.54 8.10
CA MET A 15 6.50 23.37 7.77
C MET A 15 7.18 22.08 8.24
N ARG A 16 6.39 21.20 8.86
CA ARG A 16 6.78 19.82 9.18
C ARG A 16 5.82 18.87 8.44
N TYR A 17 6.40 17.92 7.71
CA TYR A 17 5.67 16.89 6.98
C TYR A 17 5.94 15.55 7.64
N ASN A 18 4.88 14.87 8.08
CA ASN A 18 4.96 13.50 8.55
C ASN A 18 4.37 12.57 7.50
N TYR A 19 5.20 11.69 6.94
CA TYR A 19 4.78 10.65 6.03
C TYR A 19 4.64 9.32 6.78
N LEU A 20 3.55 8.61 6.53
CA LEU A 20 3.30 7.27 7.02
C LEU A 20 3.05 6.35 5.83
N TYR A 21 3.89 5.34 5.68
CA TYR A 21 3.78 4.30 4.65
C TYR A 21 3.40 3.00 5.34
N ARG A 22 2.19 2.49 5.06
CA ARG A 22 1.61 1.36 5.80
C ARG A 22 1.40 0.17 4.88
N LEU A 23 1.89 -0.99 5.29
CA LEU A 23 1.55 -2.27 4.68
C LEU A 23 0.19 -2.73 5.22
N LEU A 24 -0.74 -2.99 4.32
CA LEU A 24 -2.07 -3.50 4.63
C LEU A 24 -2.10 -5.01 4.41
N LYS A 25 -2.83 -5.73 5.26
CA LYS A 25 -3.26 -7.12 5.07
C LYS A 25 -4.78 -7.17 5.07
N SER A 26 -5.34 -7.82 4.07
CA SER A 26 -6.77 -8.02 3.87
C SER A 26 -7.05 -9.44 3.36
N LYS A 27 -8.33 -9.79 3.31
CA LYS A 27 -8.83 -10.95 2.58
C LYS A 27 -9.70 -10.46 1.44
N LEU A 28 -9.60 -11.13 0.30
CA LEU A 28 -10.38 -10.90 -0.91
C LEU A 28 -11.19 -12.16 -1.19
N SER A 29 -12.49 -12.01 -1.36
CA SER A 29 -13.35 -13.11 -1.81
C SER A 29 -13.43 -13.06 -3.33
N ILE A 30 -12.97 -14.11 -4.00
CA ILE A 30 -12.95 -14.21 -5.46
C ILE A 30 -13.81 -15.40 -5.86
N THR A 31 -14.77 -15.16 -6.76
CA THR A 31 -15.60 -16.23 -7.32
C THR A 31 -14.84 -16.94 -8.43
N TYR A 32 -14.69 -18.27 -8.29
CA TYR A 32 -14.05 -19.13 -9.28
C TYR A 32 -14.97 -20.30 -9.60
N GLY A 33 -15.59 -20.27 -10.78
CA GLY A 33 -16.66 -21.22 -11.11
C GLY A 33 -17.90 -21.03 -10.23
N ILE A 34 -18.27 -22.08 -9.48
CA ILE A 34 -19.38 -22.05 -8.51
C ILE A 34 -18.93 -21.73 -7.08
N ASP A 35 -17.61 -21.76 -6.83
CA ASP A 35 -17.04 -21.60 -5.50
C ASP A 35 -16.64 -20.14 -5.23
N THR A 36 -16.69 -19.75 -3.96
CA THR A 36 -16.12 -18.47 -3.49
C THR A 36 -14.88 -18.77 -2.68
N ILE A 37 -13.74 -18.31 -3.17
CA ILE A 37 -12.43 -18.55 -2.57
C ILE A 37 -11.98 -17.29 -1.84
N GLU A 38 -11.64 -17.42 -0.57
CA GLU A 38 -10.96 -16.34 0.16
C GLU A 38 -9.45 -16.42 -0.07
N VAL A 39 -8.89 -15.39 -0.69
CA VAL A 39 -7.45 -15.23 -0.83
C VAL A 39 -6.95 -14.13 0.09
N GLN A 40 -5.76 -14.32 0.64
CA GLN A 40 -5.08 -13.26 1.36
C GLN A 40 -4.51 -12.24 0.37
N ALA A 41 -4.64 -10.96 0.69
CA ALA A 41 -4.06 -9.88 -0.10
C ALA A 41 -3.28 -8.91 0.78
N TYR A 42 -2.28 -8.26 0.17
CA TYR A 42 -1.52 -7.19 0.77
C TYR A 42 -1.63 -5.94 -0.09
N GLY A 43 -1.67 -4.78 0.57
CA GLY A 43 -1.79 -3.47 -0.06
C GLY A 43 -0.91 -2.44 0.62
N ILE A 44 -0.97 -1.20 0.14
CA ILE A 44 -0.21 -0.08 0.68
C ILE A 44 -1.15 1.11 0.89
N GLU A 45 -0.98 1.81 2.01
CA GLU A 45 -1.55 3.13 2.27
C GLU A 45 -0.42 4.12 2.51
N VAL A 46 -0.51 5.29 1.89
CA VAL A 46 0.41 6.40 2.12
C VAL A 46 -0.40 7.58 2.65
N GLU A 47 0.06 8.14 3.76
CA GLU A 47 -0.51 9.34 4.37
C GLU A 47 0.58 10.38 4.55
N ARG A 48 0.24 11.64 4.27
CA ARG A 48 1.05 12.81 4.60
C ARG A 48 0.25 13.74 5.51
N GLN A 49 0.84 14.10 6.64
CA GLN A 49 0.30 15.08 7.57
C GLN A 49 1.17 16.35 7.50
N ASP A 50 0.54 17.48 7.23
CA ASP A 50 1.22 18.76 7.06
C ASP A 50 0.99 19.62 8.30
N PHE A 51 2.07 20.07 8.93
CA PHE A 51 2.04 20.91 10.13
C PHE A 51 2.68 22.26 9.83
N LEU A 52 1.98 23.35 10.15
CA LEU A 52 2.51 24.72 10.14
C LEU A 52 2.67 25.17 11.59
N GLU A 53 3.89 25.49 12.03
CA GLU A 53 4.16 25.90 13.42
C GLU A 53 3.55 24.92 14.44
N ASP A 54 3.73 23.62 14.18
CA ASP A 54 3.20 22.48 14.95
C ASP A 54 1.67 22.34 15.01
N LYS A 55 0.92 23.21 14.32
CA LYS A 55 -0.51 23.02 14.07
C LYS A 55 -0.72 22.15 12.84
N LEU A 56 -1.48 21.06 12.98
CA LEU A 56 -1.92 20.24 11.85
C LEU A 56 -2.83 21.07 10.95
N VAL A 57 -2.43 21.28 9.69
CA VAL A 57 -3.17 22.08 8.72
C VAL A 57 -3.78 21.23 7.60
N ASN A 58 -3.21 20.06 7.31
CA ASN A 58 -3.70 19.18 6.24
C ASN A 58 -3.35 17.71 6.51
N ILE A 59 -4.21 16.81 6.03
CA ILE A 59 -3.92 15.37 5.94
C ILE A 59 -4.31 14.92 4.53
N GLU A 60 -3.33 14.40 3.80
CA GLU A 60 -3.51 13.80 2.49
C GLU A 60 -3.31 12.28 2.60
N ARG A 61 -4.14 11.48 1.95
CA ARG A 61 -4.07 10.01 2.05
C ARG A 61 -4.59 9.34 0.79
N ASP A 62 -3.87 8.33 0.34
CA ASP A 62 -4.31 7.43 -0.72
C ASP A 62 -3.89 5.98 -0.40
N CYS A 63 -4.56 5.00 -1.01
CA CYS A 63 -4.27 3.59 -0.80
C CYS A 63 -4.59 2.71 -1.99
N VAL A 64 -3.79 1.66 -2.15
CA VAL A 64 -4.10 0.50 -2.98
C VAL A 64 -4.30 -0.69 -2.05
N LYS A 65 -5.56 -1.12 -1.89
CA LYS A 65 -5.94 -2.10 -0.86
C LYS A 65 -5.40 -3.51 -1.12
N SER A 66 -5.19 -3.85 -2.38
CA SER A 66 -4.81 -5.19 -2.82
C SER A 66 -3.87 -5.08 -4.02
N ILE A 67 -2.63 -5.51 -3.85
CA ILE A 67 -1.55 -5.45 -4.85
C ILE A 67 -1.08 -6.87 -5.18
N SER A 68 -0.88 -7.72 -4.18
CA SER A 68 -0.42 -9.11 -4.37
C SER A 68 -0.81 -9.96 -3.17
N THR A 69 -0.89 -11.28 -3.36
CA THR A 69 -0.98 -12.28 -2.29
C THR A 69 0.36 -12.46 -1.55
N GLN A 70 1.47 -12.01 -2.14
CA GLN A 70 2.82 -12.21 -1.64
C GLN A 70 3.32 -11.02 -0.81
N ARG A 71 3.46 -11.22 0.52
CA ARG A 71 3.85 -10.14 1.46
C ARG A 71 5.15 -9.43 1.06
N TYR A 72 6.17 -10.21 0.70
CA TYR A 72 7.51 -9.67 0.46
C TYR A 72 7.54 -8.73 -0.75
N LYS A 73 6.74 -9.02 -1.79
CA LYS A 73 6.62 -8.16 -2.97
C LYS A 73 6.06 -6.78 -2.60
N VAL A 74 4.97 -6.77 -1.82
CA VAL A 74 4.35 -5.52 -1.38
C VAL A 74 5.23 -4.77 -0.37
N HIS A 75 5.97 -5.49 0.48
CA HIS A 75 6.97 -4.87 1.36
C HIS A 75 8.09 -4.18 0.56
N ASN A 76 8.58 -4.79 -0.53
CA ASN A 76 9.60 -4.18 -1.38
C ASN A 76 9.09 -2.89 -2.05
N LEU A 77 7.83 -2.87 -2.49
CA LEU A 77 7.19 -1.65 -3.00
C LEU A 77 7.05 -0.59 -1.90
N LEU A 78 6.66 -0.99 -0.69
CA LEU A 78 6.58 -0.07 0.45
C LEU A 78 7.92 0.61 0.74
N LYS A 79 9.02 -0.15 0.71
CA LYS A 79 10.39 0.36 0.84
C LYS A 79 10.74 1.35 -0.27
N LEU A 80 10.43 1.02 -1.52
CA LEU A 80 10.65 1.91 -2.66
C LEU A 80 9.94 3.26 -2.47
N LEU A 81 8.67 3.26 -2.07
CA LEU A 81 7.91 4.49 -1.81
C LEU A 81 8.53 5.30 -0.66
N TYR A 82 8.90 4.61 0.43
CA TYR A 82 9.51 5.23 1.60
C TYR A 82 10.84 5.91 1.25
N ASP A 83 11.72 5.20 0.56
CA ASP A 83 13.08 5.66 0.22
C ASP A 83 13.02 6.89 -0.70
N ASN A 84 12.06 6.91 -1.63
CA ASN A 84 11.85 7.98 -2.60
C ASN A 84 10.90 9.10 -2.12
N CYS A 85 10.42 9.06 -0.87
CA CYS A 85 9.50 10.07 -0.32
C CYS A 85 8.21 10.25 -1.15
N VAL A 86 7.67 9.18 -1.71
CA VAL A 86 6.49 9.27 -2.59
C VAL A 86 5.30 9.81 -1.81
N SER A 87 4.70 10.90 -2.29
CA SER A 87 3.50 11.46 -1.67
C SER A 87 2.24 10.67 -2.05
N PRO A 88 1.18 10.72 -1.21
CA PRO A 88 -0.05 9.97 -1.49
C PRO A 88 -0.64 10.22 -2.89
N ILE A 89 -0.61 11.47 -3.38
CA ILE A 89 -1.14 11.83 -4.71
C ILE A 89 -0.42 11.18 -5.90
N HIS A 90 0.83 10.76 -5.72
CA HIS A 90 1.64 10.11 -6.77
C HIS A 90 1.71 8.58 -6.56
N LEU A 91 0.90 8.04 -5.64
CA LEU A 91 0.94 6.61 -5.28
C LEU A 91 0.65 5.71 -6.48
N ILE A 92 -0.43 5.98 -7.21
CA ILE A 92 -0.84 5.18 -8.37
C ILE A 92 0.17 5.29 -9.51
N GLU A 93 0.71 6.48 -9.75
CA GLU A 93 1.71 6.71 -10.80
C GLU A 93 2.98 5.86 -10.58
N VAL A 94 3.40 5.70 -9.32
CA VAL A 94 4.59 4.91 -8.98
C VAL A 94 4.29 3.41 -8.95
N LEU A 95 3.10 3.00 -8.50
CA LEU A 95 2.77 1.59 -8.30
C LEU A 95 2.09 0.92 -9.51
N GLY A 96 1.57 1.68 -10.47
CA GLY A 96 0.71 1.18 -11.55
C GLY A 96 1.31 -0.01 -12.29
N GLU A 97 2.54 0.14 -12.80
CA GLU A 97 3.22 -0.93 -13.54
C GLU A 97 3.44 -2.18 -12.68
N ASN A 98 3.79 -2.02 -11.40
CA ASN A 98 3.99 -3.15 -10.50
C ASN A 98 2.68 -3.87 -10.14
N ILE A 99 1.57 -3.15 -10.06
CA ILE A 99 0.24 -3.73 -9.80
C ILE A 99 -0.17 -4.61 -10.98
N ASP A 100 0.02 -4.13 -12.20
CA ASP A 100 -0.29 -4.88 -13.41
C ASP A 100 0.54 -6.17 -13.48
N ASP A 101 1.83 -6.10 -13.18
CA ASP A 101 2.71 -7.28 -13.14
C ASP A 101 2.34 -8.30 -12.05
N TYR A 102 1.78 -7.84 -10.93
CA TYR A 102 1.51 -8.69 -9.77
C TYR A 102 0.11 -9.32 -9.78
N ILE A 103 -0.76 -8.96 -10.73
CA ILE A 103 -2.10 -9.54 -10.84
C ILE A 103 -2.06 -11.07 -10.95
N VAL A 104 -1.03 -11.61 -11.61
CA VAL A 104 -0.79 -13.05 -11.80
C VAL A 104 -0.59 -13.81 -10.47
N ASP A 105 -0.22 -13.12 -9.40
CA ASP A 105 -0.07 -13.76 -8.08
C ASP A 105 -1.42 -14.23 -7.52
N PHE A 106 -2.52 -13.53 -7.84
CA PHE A 106 -3.86 -13.94 -7.45
C PHE A 106 -4.30 -15.19 -8.21
N ASP A 107 -4.06 -15.25 -9.52
CA ASP A 107 -4.37 -16.43 -10.33
C ASP A 107 -3.64 -17.68 -9.85
N LYS A 108 -2.36 -17.53 -9.47
CA LYS A 108 -1.56 -18.64 -8.92
C LYS A 108 -2.13 -19.12 -7.59
N GLU A 109 -2.48 -18.20 -6.70
CA GLU A 109 -3.04 -18.53 -5.39
C GLU A 109 -4.41 -19.22 -5.52
N ILE A 110 -5.29 -18.70 -6.39
CA ILE A 110 -6.60 -19.31 -6.66
C ILE A 110 -6.43 -20.73 -7.20
N LYS A 111 -5.55 -20.95 -8.18
CA LYS A 111 -5.28 -22.27 -8.74
C LYS A 111 -4.71 -23.25 -7.71
N TYR A 112 -3.90 -22.77 -6.78
CA TYR A 112 -3.37 -23.57 -5.70
C TYR A 112 -4.45 -23.98 -4.69
N ILE A 113 -5.39 -23.09 -4.37
CA ILE A 113 -6.49 -23.37 -3.42
C ILE A 113 -7.58 -24.26 -4.04
N ALA A 114 -7.81 -24.11 -5.35
CA ALA A 114 -8.86 -24.85 -6.07
C ALA A 114 -8.48 -26.30 -6.41
N TYR A 115 -7.25 -26.74 -6.09
CA TYR A 115 -6.72 -28.08 -6.37
C TYR A 115 -6.44 -28.84 -5.07
#